data_AF-A0AAU2HT32-F1
#
_entry.id   AF-A0AAU2HT32-F1
#
_cell.length_a   1.000
_cell.length_b   1.000
_cell.length_c   1.000
_cell.angle_alpha   90.00
_cell.angle_beta   90.00
_cell.angle_gamma   90.00
#
_symmetry.space_group_name_H-M   'P 1'
#
loop_
_entity.id
_entity.type
_entity.pdbx_description
1 polymer ?
#
loop_
_entity_poly.entity_id
_entity_poly.type
_entity_poly.pdbx_seq_one_letter_code
_entity_poly.pdbx_strand_id
1 'polypeptide(L)' 'MLRRRPQLLWLLVPHVLYLGALPFVNRVHPVVLGLPFLFVWLLGATLLTPVAVWLTRRGDRR' A
#
# COMPACT_ATOMS: atom_id res chain seq x y z
N MET A 1 -8.40 2.54 20.87
CA MET A 1 -8.48 3.73 19.98
C MET A 1 -9.03 3.40 18.59
N LEU A 2 -8.50 2.41 17.86
CA LEU A 2 -8.98 2.05 16.50
C LEU A 2 -10.48 1.71 16.41
N ARG A 3 -11.04 1.04 17.43
CA ARG A 3 -12.46 0.63 17.46
C ARG A 3 -13.45 1.82 17.42
N ARG A 4 -12.99 3.04 17.75
CA ARG A 4 -13.80 4.28 17.67
C ARG A 4 -13.49 5.14 16.43
N ARG A 5 -12.43 4.81 15.67
CA ARG A 5 -12.01 5.53 14.45
C ARG A 5 -11.56 4.51 13.40
N PRO A 6 -12.50 3.79 12.77
CA PRO A 6 -12.17 2.74 11.80
C PRO A 6 -11.37 3.28 10.61
N GLN A 7 -11.52 4.57 10.27
CA GLN A 7 -10.74 5.21 9.21
C GLN A 7 -9.22 5.18 9.44
N LEU A 8 -8.73 5.01 10.67
CA LEU A 8 -7.29 4.84 10.94
C LEU A 8 -6.73 3.53 10.38
N LEU A 9 -7.59 2.54 10.08
CA LEU A 9 -7.16 1.29 9.44
C LEU A 9 -6.55 1.51 8.06
N TRP A 10 -6.93 2.58 7.36
CA TRP A 10 -6.31 2.95 6.09
C TRP A 10 -4.81 3.24 6.23
N LEU A 11 -4.34 3.68 7.40
CA LEU A 11 -2.90 3.91 7.64
C LEU A 11 -2.09 2.60 7.71
N LEU A 12 -2.74 1.44 7.82
CA LEU A 12 -2.08 0.14 7.74
C LEU A 12 -1.77 -0.26 6.29
N VAL A 13 -2.41 0.34 5.30
CA VAL A 13 -2.21 0.03 3.87
C VAL A 13 -0.74 0.08 3.46
N PRO A 14 0.02 1.19 3.67
CA PRO A 14 1.43 1.22 3.29
C PRO A 14 2.24 0.10 3.96
N HIS A 15 1.98 -0.19 5.23
CA HIS A 15 2.69 -1.24 5.97
C HIS A 15 2.45 -2.62 5.36
N VAL A 16 1.19 -2.96 5.07
CA VAL A 16 0.84 -4.23 4.42
C VAL A 16 1.46 -4.33 3.02
N LEU A 17 1.46 -3.24 2.25
CA LEU A 17 2.04 -3.21 0.91
C LEU A 17 3.56 -3.42 0.94
N TYR A 18 4.28 -2.78 1.86
CA TYR A 18 5.73 -2.96 1.97
C TYR A 18 6.12 -4.32 2.57
N LEU A 19 5.37 -4.83 3.55
CA LEU A 19 5.58 -6.20 4.04
C LEU A 19 5.29 -7.24 2.96
N GLY A 20 4.26 -7.00 2.15
CA GLY A 20 3.95 -7.82 0.97
C GLY A 20 5.03 -7.78 -0.10
N ALA A 21 5.95 -6.82 -0.10
CA ALA A 21 7.08 -6.77 -1.01
C ALA A 21 8.21 -7.75 -0.63
N LEU A 22 8.31 -8.12 0.65
CA LEU A 22 9.42 -8.95 1.17
C LEU A 22 9.56 -10.30 0.45
N PRO A 23 8.50 -11.05 0.12
CA PRO A 23 8.64 -12.31 -0.62
C PRO A 23 9.18 -12.16 -2.05
N PHE A 24 9.17 -10.94 -2.60
CA PHE A 24 9.57 -10.64 -3.98
C PHE A 24 10.94 -9.99 -4.07
N VAL A 25 11.60 -9.70 -2.95
CA VAL A 25 12.97 -9.18 -2.95
C VAL A 25 13.91 -10.20 -3.60
N ASN A 26 14.85 -9.72 -4.39
CA ASN A 26 15.79 -10.54 -5.16
C ASN A 26 15.16 -11.46 -6.22
N ARG A 27 13.90 -11.21 -6.62
CA ARG A 27 13.24 -11.92 -7.72
C ARG A 27 12.93 -10.96 -8.86
N VAL A 28 13.44 -11.28 -10.05
CA VAL A 28 13.13 -10.53 -11.28
C VAL A 28 11.83 -11.03 -11.92
N HIS A 29 11.52 -12.32 -11.76
CA HIS A 29 10.28 -12.92 -12.23
C HIS A 29 9.25 -13.03 -11.09
N PRO A 30 7.95 -12.83 -11.37
CA PRO A 30 7.37 -12.58 -12.70
C PRO A 30 7.62 -11.15 -13.21
N VAL A 31 7.47 -10.98 -14.52
CA VAL A 31 7.60 -9.68 -15.20
C VAL A 31 6.21 -9.25 -15.67
N VAL A 32 5.86 -7.99 -15.47
CA VAL A 32 4.58 -7.37 -15.84
C VAL A 32 4.88 -6.20 -16.76
N LEU A 33 4.37 -6.22 -18.00
CA LEU A 33 4.61 -5.17 -19.00
C LEU A 33 6.10 -4.86 -19.24
N GLY A 34 6.97 -5.87 -19.13
CA GLY A 34 8.43 -5.71 -19.27
C GLY A 34 9.15 -5.22 -18.00
N LEU A 35 8.43 -4.96 -16.90
CA LEU A 35 9.02 -4.56 -15.61
C LEU A 35 8.99 -5.71 -14.61
N PRO A 36 10.03 -5.89 -13.76
CA PRO A 36 9.97 -6.86 -12.68
C PRO A 36 8.78 -6.56 -11.78
N PHE A 37 8.07 -7.61 -11.32
CA PHE A 37 6.85 -7.45 -10.52
C PHE A 37 7.04 -6.55 -9.30
N LEU A 38 8.21 -6.64 -8.64
CA LEU A 38 8.54 -5.80 -7.50
C LEU A 38 8.48 -4.29 -7.84
N PHE A 39 8.90 -3.89 -9.05
CA PHE A 39 8.81 -2.48 -9.47
C PHE A 39 7.35 -2.02 -9.60
N VAL A 40 6.53 -2.82 -10.28
CA VAL A 40 5.10 -2.53 -10.43
C VAL A 40 4.42 -2.46 -9.07
N TRP A 41 4.77 -3.38 -8.17
CA TRP A 41 4.28 -3.42 -6.80
C TRP A 41 4.66 -2.16 -6.02
N LEU A 42 5.93 -1.75 -6.06
CA LEU A 42 6.41 -0.56 -5.36
C LEU A 42 5.82 0.73 -5.92
N LEU A 43 5.64 0.84 -7.24
CA LEU A 43 4.94 1.95 -7.86
C LEU A 43 3.48 2.01 -7.39
N GLY A 44 2.79 0.87 -7.41
CA GLY A 44 1.43 0.75 -6.88
C GLY A 44 1.35 1.15 -5.41
N ALA A 45 2.29 0.69 -4.58
CA ALA A 45 2.37 1.06 -3.16
C ALA A 45 2.58 2.56 -2.95
N THR A 46 3.43 3.17 -3.78
CA THR A 46 3.71 4.61 -3.75
C THR A 46 2.46 5.42 -4.07
N LEU A 47 1.69 5.02 -5.09
CA LEU A 47 0.45 5.69 -5.48
C LEU A 47 -0.71 5.43 -4.51
N LEU A 48 -0.81 4.23 -3.95
CA LEU A 48 -1.86 3.86 -3.00
C LEU A 48 -1.68 4.50 -1.62
N THR A 49 -0.45 4.81 -1.21
CA THR A 49 -0.15 5.44 0.08
C THR A 49 -0.87 6.80 0.26
N PRO A 50 -0.75 7.79 -0.64
CA PRO A 50 -1.48 9.05 -0.50
C PRO A 50 -3.00 8.86 -0.61
N VAL A 51 -3.49 7.86 -1.37
CA VAL A 51 -4.92 7.53 -1.41
C VAL A 51 -5.40 7.05 -0.04
N ALA A 52 -4.65 6.18 0.62
CA ALA A 52 -4.97 5.69 1.96
C ALA A 52 -4.97 6.82 3.01
N VAL A 53 -4.01 7.74 2.92
CA VAL A 53 -3.98 8.96 3.77
C VAL A 53 -5.19 9.84 3.50
N TRP A 54 -5.55 10.04 2.23
CA TRP A 54 -6.73 10.82 1.85
C TRP A 54 -8.03 10.19 2.36
N LEU A 55 -8.17 8.87 2.27
CA LEU A 55 -9.33 8.13 2.81
C LEU A 55 -9.42 8.25 4.33
N THR A 56 -8.29 8.19 5.03
CA THR A 56 -8.22 8.46 6.48
C THR A 56 -8.76 9.85 6.79
N ARG A 57 -8.25 10.88 6.09
CA ARG A 57 -8.69 12.28 6.27
C ARG A 57 -10.17 12.48 5.94
N ARG A 58 -10.67 11.82 4.90
CA ARG A 58 -12.08 11.91 4.48
C ARG A 58 -13.00 11.28 5.52
N GLY A 59 -12.59 10.16 6.14
CA GLY A 59 -13.33 9.51 7.21
C GLY A 59 -13.37 10.31 8.51
N ASP A 60 -12.32 11.07 8.81
CA ASP A 60 -12.28 11.96 9.99
C ASP A 60 -13.17 13.22 9.83
N ARG A 61 -13.61 13.54 8.62
CA ARG A 61 -14.48 14.71 8.32
C ARG A 61 -15.97 14.37 8.28
N ARG A 62 -16.35 13.12 8.50
CA ARG A 62 -17.74 12.67 8.62
C ARG A 62 -18.08 12.43 10.08
#